data_AF-A0A1H6YA64-F1
#
_entry.id   AF-A0A1H6YA64-F1
#
_cell.length_a   1.000
_cell.length_b   1.000
_cell.length_c   1.000
_cell.angle_alpha   90.00
_cell.angle_beta   90.00
_cell.angle_gamma   90.00
#
_symmetry.space_group_name_H-M   'P 1'
#
loop_
_entity.id
_entity.type
_entity.pdbx_description
1 polymer ?
#
loop_
_entity_poly.entity_id
_entity_poly.type
_entity_poly.pdbx_seq_one_letter_code
_entity_poly.pdbx_strand_id
1 'polypeptide(L)'
;MTAPPASDEPTLSELLERYATLRDTIQGLETERDALGEQIKEAMTRGERAETELYRAHLRVSRRLSYPLERFREVFGDAAALEVATIDRRRAEALAQAGDLDGARLRDIAEVKEVQALVLVPKTR
;
A
#
# COMPACT_ATOMS: atom_id res chain seq x y z
N MET A 1 43.53 -42.57 6.82
CA MET A 1 42.12 -42.67 6.39
C MET A 1 41.56 -41.26 6.34
N THR A 2 41.07 -40.88 5.17
CA THR A 2 40.72 -39.53 4.71
C THR A 2 39.54 -38.93 5.50
N ALA A 3 39.65 -37.65 5.88
CA ALA A 3 38.53 -36.90 6.48
C ALA A 3 37.34 -36.86 5.50
N PRO A 4 36.08 -37.00 5.97
CA PRO A 4 34.93 -36.92 5.09
C PRO A 4 34.82 -35.49 4.50
N PRO A 5 34.36 -35.35 3.25
CA PRO A 5 34.20 -34.03 2.63
C PRO A 5 33.17 -33.23 3.44
N ALA A 6 33.52 -31.99 3.81
CA ALA A 6 32.54 -31.04 4.30
C ALA A 6 31.47 -30.90 3.21
N SER A 7 30.22 -31.18 3.56
CA SER A 7 29.09 -30.95 2.68
C SER A 7 29.08 -29.50 2.23
N ASP A 8 29.19 -29.24 0.92
CA ASP A 8 29.10 -27.91 0.28
C ASP A 8 27.73 -27.23 0.44
N GLU A 9 26.82 -27.84 1.21
CA GLU A 9 25.51 -27.27 1.47
C GLU A 9 25.59 -26.27 2.62
N PRO A 10 25.09 -25.03 2.42
CA PRO A 10 25.08 -24.04 3.47
C PRO A 10 24.26 -24.52 4.66
N THR A 11 24.77 -24.28 5.85
CA THR A 11 24.10 -24.58 7.10
C THR A 11 22.80 -23.77 7.24
N LEU A 12 21.90 -24.23 8.10
CA LEU A 12 20.65 -23.51 8.40
C LEU A 12 20.90 -22.06 8.85
N SER A 13 21.95 -21.84 9.65
CA SER A 13 22.33 -20.51 10.10
C SER A 13 22.77 -19.61 8.95
N GLU A 14 23.61 -20.13 8.04
CA GLU A 14 24.04 -19.38 6.85
C GLU A 14 22.89 -19.07 5.90
N LEU A 15 21.94 -20.00 5.74
CA LEU A 15 20.70 -19.77 5.00
C LEU A 15 19.85 -18.66 5.64
N LEU A 16 19.70 -18.67 6.96
CA LEU A 16 18.94 -17.66 7.70
C LEU A 16 19.59 -16.27 7.60
N GLU A 17 20.91 -16.17 7.75
CA GLU A 17 21.66 -14.93 7.60
C GLU A 17 21.50 -14.34 6.20
N ARG A 18 21.61 -15.18 5.16
CA ARG A 18 21.38 -14.76 3.78
C ARG A 18 19.95 -14.30 3.56
N TYR A 19 18.97 -15.01 4.12
CA TYR A 19 17.57 -14.64 4.04
C TYR A 19 17.29 -13.28 4.72
N ALA A 20 17.79 -13.08 5.94
CA ALA A 20 17.64 -11.83 6.67
C ALA A 20 18.27 -10.65 5.92
N THR A 21 19.47 -10.83 5.38
CA THR A 21 20.16 -9.81 4.57
C THR A 21 19.34 -9.42 3.33
N LEU A 22 18.78 -10.40 2.62
CA LEU A 22 17.93 -10.15 1.45
C LEU A 22 16.65 -9.40 1.83
N ARG A 23 15.98 -9.82 2.92
CA ARG A 23 14.80 -9.13 3.44
C ARG A 23 15.11 -7.67 3.75
N ASP A 24 16.19 -7.40 4.48
CA ASP A 24 16.53 -6.03 4.90
C ASP A 24 16.94 -5.16 3.71
N THR A 25 17.65 -5.74 2.74
CA THR A 25 17.98 -5.06 1.48
C THR A 25 16.73 -4.71 0.69
N ILE A 26 15.80 -5.66 0.53
CA ILE A 26 14.52 -5.43 -0.16
C ILE A 26 13.75 -4.31 0.54
N GLN A 27 13.64 -4.35 1.87
CA GLN A 27 12.92 -3.33 2.64
C GLN A 27 13.57 -1.94 2.50
N GLY A 28 14.90 -1.87 2.48
CA GLY A 28 15.63 -0.62 2.21
C GLY A 28 15.32 -0.07 0.81
N LEU A 29 15.38 -0.94 -0.21
CA LEU A 29 15.08 -0.57 -1.60
C LEU A 29 13.62 -0.14 -1.79
N GLU A 30 12.67 -0.80 -1.12
CA GLU A 30 11.26 -0.42 -1.13
C GLU A 30 11.05 0.97 -0.51
N THR A 31 11.70 1.25 0.61
CA THR A 31 11.65 2.55 1.28
C THR A 31 12.18 3.67 0.38
N GLU A 32 13.35 3.44 -0.24
CA GLU A 32 13.94 4.41 -1.17
C GLU A 32 13.07 4.62 -2.42
N ARG A 33 12.59 3.53 -3.03
CA ARG A 33 11.67 3.57 -4.18
C ARG A 33 10.43 4.39 -3.85
N ASP A 34 9.84 4.20 -2.67
CA ASP A 34 8.62 4.90 -2.28
C ASP A 34 8.89 6.40 -2.05
N ALA A 35 10.03 6.75 -1.44
CA ALA A 35 10.45 8.15 -1.28
C ALA A 35 10.68 8.85 -2.65
N LEU A 36 11.33 8.17 -3.60
CA LEU A 36 11.48 8.67 -4.98
C LEU A 36 10.13 8.79 -5.67
N GLY A 37 9.23 7.83 -5.47
CA GLY A 37 7.89 7.83 -6.01
C GLY A 37 7.09 9.06 -5.60
N GLU A 38 7.13 9.46 -4.33
CA GLU A 38 6.46 10.67 -3.85
C GLU A 38 7.04 11.96 -4.45
N GLN A 39 8.36 12.07 -4.57
CA GLN A 39 8.99 13.23 -5.21
C GLN A 39 8.60 13.35 -6.69
N ILE A 40 8.56 12.24 -7.42
CA ILE A 40 8.12 12.22 -8.83
C ILE A 40 6.65 12.61 -8.92
N LYS A 41 5.78 12.10 -8.04
CA LYS A 41 4.35 12.48 -8.02
C LYS A 41 4.16 13.98 -7.78
N GLU A 42 4.91 14.56 -6.86
CA GLU A 42 4.84 16.00 -6.57
C GLU A 42 5.23 16.81 -7.81
N ALA A 43 6.37 16.50 -8.43
CA ALA A 43 6.83 17.14 -9.66
C ALA A 43 5.79 17.03 -10.80
N MET A 44 5.24 15.84 -11.01
CA MET A 44 4.22 15.60 -12.03
C MET A 44 2.90 16.35 -11.74
N THR A 45 2.53 16.51 -10.47
CA THR A 45 1.36 17.32 -10.07
C THR A 45 1.57 18.80 -10.37
N ARG A 46 2.81 19.29 -10.35
CA ARG A 46 3.19 20.65 -10.81
C ARG A 46 3.25 20.79 -12.33
N GLY A 47 2.96 19.72 -13.08
CA GLY A 47 2.89 19.73 -14.55
C GLY A 47 4.16 19.22 -15.25
N GLU A 48 5.14 18.74 -14.49
CA GLU A 48 6.35 18.14 -15.07
C GLU A 48 6.06 16.78 -15.73
N ARG A 49 6.90 16.38 -16.67
CA ARG A 49 6.83 15.05 -17.32
C ARG A 49 8.13 14.31 -17.09
N ALA A 50 8.04 13.08 -16.60
CA ALA A 50 9.20 12.23 -16.35
C ALA A 50 9.18 11.00 -17.28
N GLU A 51 10.31 10.75 -17.94
CA GLU A 51 10.50 9.57 -18.76
C GLU A 51 11.98 9.17 -18.83
N THR A 52 12.24 7.87 -18.91
CA THR A 52 13.56 7.27 -19.15
C THR A 52 13.63 6.76 -20.59
N GLU A 53 14.73 6.12 -20.99
CA GLU A 53 14.81 5.47 -22.30
C GLU A 53 13.73 4.38 -22.48
N LEU A 54 13.37 3.68 -21.41
CA LEU A 54 12.47 2.52 -21.46
C LEU A 54 11.04 2.82 -20.99
N TYR A 55 10.85 3.82 -20.13
CA TYR A 55 9.57 4.05 -19.45
C TYR A 55 9.13 5.50 -19.52
N ARG A 56 7.80 5.72 -19.49
CA ARG A 56 7.17 7.00 -19.22
C ARG A 56 6.39 6.91 -17.92
N ALA A 57 6.57 7.91 -17.05
CA ALA A 57 5.79 8.01 -15.83
C ALA A 57 4.39 8.57 -16.13
N HIS A 58 3.38 7.99 -15.48
CA HIS A 58 2.00 8.47 -15.49
C HIS A 58 1.45 8.50 -14.07
N LEU A 59 0.60 9.49 -13.78
CA LEU A 59 -0.21 9.50 -12.57
C LEU A 59 -1.56 8.87 -12.88
N ARG A 60 -1.79 7.69 -12.33
CA ARG A 60 -3.09 7.05 -12.36
C ARG A 60 -3.92 7.59 -11.20
N VAL A 61 -4.92 8.40 -11.53
CA VAL A 61 -5.92 8.86 -10.56
C VAL A 61 -6.96 7.76 -10.38
N SER A 62 -7.18 7.34 -9.13
CA SER A 62 -8.26 6.44 -8.76
C SER A 62 -9.14 7.13 -7.73
N ARG A 63 -10.46 6.92 -7.83
CA ARG A 63 -11.43 7.41 -6.85
C ARG A 63 -11.72 6.27 -5.88
N ARG A 64 -11.44 6.48 -4.59
CA ARG A 64 -11.77 5.54 -3.52
C ARG A 64 -12.76 6.18 -2.57
N LEU A 65 -13.82 5.43 -2.26
CA LEU A 65 -14.72 5.76 -1.15
C LEU A 65 -13.98 5.52 0.17
N SER A 66 -13.93 6.56 0.99
CA SER A 66 -13.41 6.53 2.35
C SER A 66 -14.49 7.04 3.30
N TYR A 67 -14.51 6.57 4.54
CA TYR A 67 -15.40 7.11 5.56
C TYR A 67 -14.51 7.86 6.57
N PRO A 68 -14.65 9.18 6.75
CA PRO A 68 -13.82 9.91 7.72
C PRO A 68 -14.11 9.47 9.14
N LEU A 69 -13.08 9.22 9.94
CA LEU A 69 -13.22 8.69 11.31
C LEU A 69 -14.10 9.58 12.19
N GLU A 70 -13.89 10.89 12.13
CA GLU A 70 -14.66 11.84 12.94
C GLU A 70 -16.15 11.82 12.58
N ARG A 71 -16.50 11.86 11.29
CA ARG A 71 -17.90 11.75 10.84
C ARG A 71 -18.51 10.39 11.16
N PHE A 72 -17.72 9.32 11.04
CA PHE A 72 -18.17 7.97 11.40
C PHE A 72 -18.47 7.87 12.90
N ARG A 73 -17.60 8.43 13.74
CA ARG A 73 -17.77 8.50 15.19
C ARG A 73 -19.00 9.34 15.58
N GLU A 74 -19.22 10.48 14.93
CA GLU A 74 -20.40 11.32 15.17
C GLU A 74 -21.72 10.58 14.88
N VAL A 75 -21.74 9.74 13.84
CA VAL A 75 -22.96 9.07 13.37
C VAL A 75 -23.20 7.70 14.02
N PHE A 76 -22.14 6.94 14.28
CA PHE A 76 -22.20 5.55 14.75
C PHE A 76 -21.59 5.33 16.14
N GLY A 77 -20.95 6.35 16.72
CA GLY A 77 -20.36 6.30 18.05
C GLY A 77 -18.96 5.70 18.11
N ASP A 78 -18.29 5.88 19.25
CA ASP A 78 -16.90 5.48 19.49
C ASP A 78 -16.68 3.96 19.44
N ALA A 79 -17.63 3.17 19.94
CA ALA A 79 -17.51 1.72 19.94
C ALA A 79 -17.43 1.14 18.51
N ALA A 80 -18.27 1.65 17.61
CA ALA A 80 -18.26 1.26 16.21
C ALA A 80 -17.01 1.77 15.48
N ALA A 81 -16.50 2.96 15.84
CA ALA A 81 -15.27 3.51 15.29
C ALA A 81 -14.03 2.67 15.64
N LEU A 82 -13.97 2.14 16.88
CA LEU A 82 -12.87 1.31 17.37
C LEU A 82 -12.83 -0.06 16.70
N GLU A 83 -14.00 -0.68 16.48
CA GLU A 83 -14.18 -1.94 15.76
C GLU A 83 -13.58 -1.89 14.36
N VAL A 84 -13.65 -0.74 13.67
CA VAL A 84 -13.22 -0.65 12.28
C VAL A 84 -11.72 -0.40 12.14
N ALA A 85 -11.03 0.18 13.14
CA ALA A 85 -9.57 0.39 13.34
C ALA A 85 -8.72 1.00 12.19
N THR A 86 -9.05 0.72 10.94
CA THR A 86 -8.54 1.32 9.72
C THR A 86 -9.71 1.29 8.74
N ILE A 87 -10.26 2.46 8.40
CA ILE A 87 -11.53 2.54 7.69
C ILE A 87 -11.37 2.07 6.25
N ASP A 88 -11.55 0.76 6.05
CA ASP A 88 -11.66 0.16 4.74
C ASP A 88 -13.13 -0.01 4.38
N ARG A 89 -13.47 0.40 3.15
CA ARG A 89 -14.80 0.32 2.56
C ARG A 89 -15.46 -1.04 2.78
N ARG A 90 -14.68 -2.10 2.60
CA ARG A 90 -15.15 -3.47 2.70
C ARG A 90 -15.70 -3.81 4.09
N ARG A 91 -15.10 -3.28 5.16
CA ARG A 91 -15.50 -3.59 6.54
C ARG A 91 -16.75 -2.81 6.93
N ALA A 92 -16.81 -1.54 6.58
CA ALA A 92 -18.00 -0.71 6.82
C ALA A 92 -19.23 -1.24 6.05
N GLU A 93 -19.06 -1.66 4.80
CA GLU A 93 -20.13 -2.29 4.01
C GLU A 93 -20.58 -3.63 4.59
N ALA A 94 -19.64 -4.45 5.09
CA ALA A 94 -19.98 -5.71 5.74
C ALA A 94 -20.83 -5.52 7.01
N LEU A 95 -20.50 -4.52 7.83
CA LEU A 95 -21.29 -4.18 9.03
C LEU A 95 -22.67 -3.63 8.67
N ALA A 96 -22.77 -2.80 7.63
CA ALA A 96 -24.07 -2.34 7.12
C ALA A 96 -24.92 -3.51 6.60
N GLN A 97 -24.29 -4.47 5.92
CA GLN A 97 -24.97 -5.67 5.41
C GLN A 97 -25.41 -6.62 6.53
N ALA A 98 -24.65 -6.68 7.63
CA ALA A 98 -24.97 -7.46 8.82
C ALA A 98 -26.09 -6.82 9.68
N GLY A 99 -26.43 -5.55 9.42
CA GLY A 99 -27.42 -4.79 10.18
C GLY A 99 -26.85 -4.05 11.40
N ASP A 100 -25.53 -4.13 11.62
CA ASP A 100 -24.84 -3.45 12.72
C ASP A 100 -24.67 -1.94 12.46
N LEU A 101 -24.78 -1.51 11.20
CA LEU A 101 -24.77 -0.11 10.80
C LEU A 101 -25.96 0.23 9.91
N ASP A 102 -26.50 1.43 10.07
CA ASP A 102 -27.46 1.99 9.12
C ASP A 102 -26.76 2.32 7.80
N GLY A 103 -27.01 1.50 6.77
CA GLY A 103 -26.43 1.66 5.45
C GLY A 103 -26.82 2.95 4.73
N ALA A 104 -27.94 3.61 5.08
CA ALA A 104 -28.29 4.91 4.52
C ALA A 104 -27.38 6.00 5.08
N ARG A 105 -27.25 6.06 6.41
CA ARG A 105 -26.34 7.01 7.08
C ARG A 105 -24.88 6.78 6.71
N LEU A 106 -24.49 5.52 6.47
CA LEU A 106 -23.14 5.18 6.03
C LEU A 106 -22.80 5.82 4.68
N ARG A 107 -23.75 5.83 3.73
CA ARG A 107 -23.56 6.47 2.42
C ARG A 107 -23.42 7.98 2.54
N ASP A 108 -24.14 8.61 3.47
CA ASP A 108 -24.13 10.07 3.64
C ASP A 108 -22.80 10.61 4.18
N ILE A 109 -22.08 9.80 4.97
CA ILE A 109 -20.76 10.16 5.48
C ILE A 109 -19.60 9.74 4.57
N ALA A 110 -19.89 9.07 3.44
CA ALA A 110 -18.87 8.60 2.52
C ALA A 110 -18.23 9.78 1.77
N GLU A 111 -16.91 9.85 1.78
CA GLU A 111 -16.14 10.81 1.00
C GLU A 111 -15.38 10.11 -0.12
N VAL A 112 -15.53 10.63 -1.33
CA VAL A 112 -14.71 10.21 -2.47
C VAL A 112 -13.36 10.91 -2.35
N LYS A 113 -12.32 10.13 -2.08
CA LYS A 113 -10.93 10.60 -2.13
C LYS A 113 -10.29 10.21 -3.45
N GLU A 114 -9.67 11.18 -4.10
CA GLU A 114 -8.80 10.91 -5.23
C GLU A 114 -7.43 10.48 -4.71
N VAL A 115 -7.00 9.31 -5.12
CA VAL A 115 -5.68 8.75 -4.81
C VAL A 115 -4.90 8.68 -6.10
N GLN A 116 -3.69 9.25 -6.10
CA GLN A 116 -2.80 9.22 -7.23
C GLN A 116 -1.72 8.16 -7.02
N ALA A 117 -1.60 7.25 -7.98
CA ALA A 117 -0.55 6.25 -8.03
C ALA A 117 0.42 6.58 -9.18
N LEU A 118 1.72 6.56 -8.90
CA LEU A 118 2.74 6.63 -9.92
C LEU A 118 2.81 5.28 -10.63
N VAL A 119 2.68 5.27 -11.95
CA VAL A 119 2.82 4.07 -12.77
C VAL A 119 3.82 4.31 -13.89
N LEU A 120 4.64 3.30 -14.16
CA LEU A 120 5.59 3.31 -15.26
C LEU A 120 4.98 2.55 -16.45
N VAL A 121 4.78 3.27 -17.55
CA VAL A 121 4.29 2.69 -18.81
C VAL A 121 5.49 2.48 -19.72
N PRO A 122 5.71 1.27 -20.25
CA PRO A 122 6.78 1.03 -21.21
C PRO A 122 6.62 1.91 -22.45
N LYS A 123 7.71 2.50 -22.92
CA LYS A 123 7.79 3.06 -24.26
C LYS A 123 8.01 1.86 -25.19
N THR A 124 6.94 1.31 -25.75
CA THR A 124 7.05 0.27 -26.79
C THR A 124 8.12 0.67 -27.81
N ARG A 125 9.02 -0.25 -28.16
CA ARG A 125 9.77 -0.16 -29.42
C ARG A 125 8.85 -0.47 -30.58
#